data_AF-A0A2V5ZSM1-F1
#
_entry.id   AF-A0A2V5ZSM1-F1
#
_cell.length_a   1.000
_cell.length_b   1.000
_cell.length_c   1.000
_cell.angle_alpha   90.00
_cell.angle_beta   90.00
_cell.angle_gamma   90.00
#
_symmetry.space_group_name_H-M   'P 1'
#
loop_
_entity.id
_entity.type
_entity.pdbx_description
1 polymer ?
#
loop_
_entity_poly.entity_id
_entity_poly.type
_entity_poly.pdbx_seq_one_letter_code
_entity_poly.pdbx_strand_id
1 'polypeptide(L)'
;MRGHRNTADGSQALFSNRIGRNNTAAGYRALYNNTDGEFNIALGSDAGSNIGGSGNIDIGNAGFTLDQSTIRVGTPGFHSRTFIAGIRGVMTGFANAVDVVIDSAGQLGTASSSRRFKKEIKPMDKASESILALKPVTFHYKGDATATPQFGLIAEEVANVNP
;
A
#
# COMPACT_ATOMS: atom_id res chain seq x y z
N MET A 1 18.77 15.74 -27.76
CA MET A 1 18.03 15.54 -26.50
C MET A 1 17.84 16.92 -25.85
N ARG A 2 16.64 17.25 -25.34
CA ARG A 2 16.35 18.58 -24.71
C ARG A 2 16.02 18.48 -23.21
N GLY A 3 16.05 17.28 -22.64
CA GLY A 3 15.99 17.09 -21.19
C GLY A 3 17.19 17.71 -20.49
N HIS A 4 16.98 18.31 -19.32
CA HIS A 4 18.03 18.91 -18.50
C HIS A 4 17.84 18.52 -17.03
N ARG A 5 18.94 18.60 -16.26
CA ARG A 5 18.99 18.28 -14.82
C ARG A 5 18.62 16.83 -14.48
N ASN A 6 19.00 15.90 -15.35
CA ASN A 6 18.84 14.48 -15.07
C ASN A 6 20.15 13.90 -14.51
N THR A 7 20.05 12.96 -13.58
CA THR A 7 21.16 12.13 -13.11
C THR A 7 20.94 10.71 -13.62
N ALA A 8 21.91 10.16 -14.34
CA ALA A 8 21.90 8.79 -14.84
C ALA A 8 23.19 8.08 -14.42
N ASP A 9 23.07 7.09 -13.55
CA ASP A 9 24.18 6.24 -13.12
C ASP A 9 23.83 4.77 -13.39
N GLY A 10 24.57 4.11 -14.28
CA GLY A 10 24.31 2.74 -14.69
C GLY A 10 24.09 2.56 -16.19
N SER A 11 24.33 1.34 -16.66
CA SER A 11 24.19 1.01 -18.08
C SER A 11 22.75 1.17 -18.54
N GLN A 12 22.55 1.92 -19.63
CA GLN A 12 21.25 2.23 -20.23
C GLN A 12 20.26 2.99 -19.31
N ALA A 13 20.73 3.59 -18.22
CA ALA A 13 19.91 4.48 -17.41
C ALA A 13 19.45 5.70 -18.24
N LEU A 14 18.15 6.03 -18.19
CA LEU A 14 17.52 7.12 -18.97
C LEU A 14 17.75 7.06 -20.50
N PHE A 15 18.05 5.89 -21.07
CA PHE A 15 18.45 5.74 -22.47
C PHE A 15 17.43 6.33 -23.46
N SER A 16 16.13 6.13 -23.24
CA SER A 16 15.06 6.63 -24.13
C SER A 16 14.58 8.04 -23.80
N ASN A 17 15.21 8.74 -22.85
CA ASN A 17 14.76 10.06 -22.42
C ASN A 17 15.03 11.14 -23.48
N ARG A 18 13.95 11.72 -24.01
CA ARG A 18 14.03 12.70 -25.11
C ARG A 18 13.92 14.14 -24.60
N ILE A 19 12.90 14.41 -23.78
CA ILE A 19 12.59 15.75 -23.28
C ILE A 19 12.38 15.82 -21.76
N GLY A 20 12.24 14.69 -21.07
CA GLY A 20 12.02 14.61 -19.63
C GLY A 20 13.15 15.22 -18.80
N ARG A 21 12.80 15.81 -17.66
CA ARG A 21 13.66 16.67 -16.84
C ARG A 21 13.62 16.27 -15.37
N ASN A 22 14.67 16.63 -14.64
CA ASN A 22 14.74 16.43 -13.18
C ASN A 22 14.56 14.97 -12.74
N ASN A 23 14.98 14.01 -13.56
CA ASN A 23 14.91 12.59 -13.23
C ASN A 23 16.22 12.12 -12.58
N THR A 24 16.13 11.22 -11.61
CA THR A 24 17.28 10.52 -11.02
C THR A 24 17.13 9.04 -11.29
N ALA A 25 18.03 8.45 -12.07
CA ALA A 25 18.05 7.03 -12.40
C ALA A 25 19.40 6.43 -12.00
N ALA A 26 19.39 5.48 -11.06
CA ALA A 26 20.58 4.76 -10.63
C ALA A 26 20.34 3.24 -10.72
N GLY A 27 21.00 2.58 -11.68
CA GLY A 27 20.89 1.14 -11.92
C GLY A 27 20.90 0.77 -13.41
N TYR A 28 21.10 -0.52 -13.70
CA TYR A 28 20.95 -1.05 -15.05
C TYR A 28 19.52 -0.82 -15.55
N ARG A 29 19.35 -0.13 -16.68
CA ARG A 29 18.04 0.18 -17.30
C ARG A 29 17.06 0.93 -16.38
N ALA A 30 17.54 1.63 -15.36
CA ALA A 30 16.70 2.51 -14.57
C ALA A 30 16.10 3.63 -15.46
N LEU A 31 14.78 3.83 -15.40
CA LEU A 31 14.01 4.73 -16.29
C LEU A 31 14.28 4.53 -17.79
N TYR A 32 14.58 3.29 -18.22
CA TYR A 32 14.99 3.00 -19.60
C TYR A 32 14.01 3.52 -20.66
N ASN A 33 12.70 3.38 -20.45
CA ASN A 33 11.65 3.80 -21.39
C ASN A 33 11.06 5.19 -21.10
N ASN A 34 11.59 5.96 -20.14
CA ASN A 34 11.04 7.28 -19.83
C ASN A 34 11.30 8.25 -20.98
N THR A 35 10.29 8.62 -21.79
CA THR A 35 10.45 9.53 -22.93
C THR A 35 10.35 11.01 -22.55
N ASP A 36 9.28 11.32 -21.82
CA ASP A 36 8.83 12.69 -21.54
C ASP A 36 8.55 12.92 -20.05
N GLY A 37 8.51 11.86 -19.23
CA GLY A 37 8.28 11.93 -17.79
C GLY A 37 9.34 12.75 -17.06
N GLU A 38 8.90 13.47 -16.03
CA GLU A 38 9.70 14.41 -15.25
C GLU A 38 9.62 14.10 -13.75
N PHE A 39 10.62 14.51 -12.98
CA PHE A 39 10.66 14.37 -11.51
C PHE A 39 10.55 12.91 -11.02
N ASN A 40 11.00 11.95 -11.83
CA ASN A 40 11.01 10.54 -11.46
C ASN A 40 12.32 10.18 -10.74
N ILE A 41 12.23 9.39 -9.67
CA ILE A 41 13.38 8.80 -8.97
C ILE A 41 13.30 7.29 -9.13
N ALA A 42 14.30 6.67 -9.74
CA ALA A 42 14.38 5.22 -9.92
C ALA A 42 15.71 4.68 -9.43
N LEU A 43 15.67 3.75 -8.49
CA LEU A 43 16.85 3.15 -7.86
C LEU A 43 16.78 1.62 -7.96
N GLY A 44 17.74 1.01 -8.64
CA GLY A 44 17.84 -0.45 -8.84
C GLY A 44 17.79 -0.87 -10.30
N SER A 45 18.05 -2.17 -10.55
CA SER A 45 17.92 -2.75 -11.90
C SER A 45 16.48 -2.68 -12.37
N ASP A 46 16.29 -2.18 -13.59
CA ASP A 46 15.01 -1.96 -14.26
C ASP A 46 14.04 -1.07 -13.47
N ALA A 47 14.52 -0.31 -12.48
CA ALA A 47 13.65 0.52 -11.67
C ALA A 47 12.95 1.59 -12.53
N GLY A 48 11.63 1.69 -12.41
CA GLY A 48 10.79 2.59 -13.21
C GLY A 48 10.91 2.39 -14.73
N SER A 49 11.33 1.21 -15.21
CA SER A 49 11.46 0.96 -16.66
C SER A 49 10.12 0.97 -17.40
N ASN A 50 9.00 0.84 -16.68
CA ASN A 50 7.65 0.73 -17.24
C ASN A 50 6.77 1.96 -16.97
N ILE A 51 7.29 3.02 -16.34
CA ILE A 51 6.46 4.21 -16.04
C ILE A 51 6.21 5.06 -17.28
N GLY A 52 4.98 5.54 -17.41
CA GLY A 52 4.58 6.52 -18.43
C GLY A 52 4.42 7.95 -17.89
N GLY A 53 4.30 8.12 -16.57
CA GLY A 53 4.02 9.40 -15.93
C GLY A 53 5.21 10.09 -15.26
N SER A 54 4.92 11.19 -14.59
CA SER A 54 5.87 12.04 -13.85
C SER A 54 5.69 11.93 -12.33
N GLY A 55 6.73 12.31 -11.58
CA GLY A 55 6.69 12.42 -10.12
C GLY A 55 6.71 11.08 -9.37
N ASN A 56 7.13 10.00 -10.01
CA ASN A 56 7.16 8.67 -9.42
C ASN A 56 8.46 8.40 -8.64
N ILE A 57 8.39 7.56 -7.61
CA ILE A 57 9.56 7.04 -6.89
C ILE A 57 9.50 5.52 -6.93
N ASP A 58 10.40 4.91 -7.69
CA ASP A 58 10.51 3.46 -7.85
C ASP A 58 11.83 2.96 -7.27
N ILE A 59 11.76 2.17 -6.20
CA ILE A 59 12.94 1.56 -5.56
C ILE A 59 12.86 0.05 -5.70
N GLY A 60 13.70 -0.52 -6.57
CA GLY A 60 13.70 -1.95 -6.88
C GLY A 60 12.36 -2.44 -7.44
N ASN A 61 11.62 -1.58 -8.12
CA ASN A 61 10.33 -1.85 -8.75
C ASN A 61 10.33 -1.29 -10.17
N ALA A 62 9.81 -2.04 -11.14
CA ALA A 62 9.77 -1.59 -12.54
C ALA A 62 8.78 -0.45 -12.82
N GLY A 63 7.93 -0.11 -11.86
CA GLY A 63 6.82 0.81 -12.01
C GLY A 63 5.66 0.20 -12.81
N PHE A 64 4.60 0.99 -12.96
CA PHE A 64 3.44 0.66 -13.78
C PHE A 64 3.16 1.79 -14.77
N THR A 65 2.65 1.46 -15.95
CA THR A 65 2.52 2.40 -17.07
C THR A 65 1.63 3.60 -16.77
N LEU A 66 0.66 3.45 -15.88
CA LEU A 66 -0.24 4.52 -15.45
C LEU A 66 0.19 5.22 -14.16
N ASP A 67 1.36 4.87 -13.60
CA ASP A 67 1.84 5.54 -12.40
C ASP A 67 2.14 7.01 -12.67
N GLN A 68 1.54 7.85 -11.84
CA GLN A 68 1.74 9.28 -11.79
C GLN A 68 1.79 9.68 -10.32
N SER A 69 2.82 10.41 -9.91
CA SER A 69 3.00 10.83 -8.51
C SER A 69 2.94 9.67 -7.51
N THR A 70 3.41 8.48 -7.90
CA THR A 70 3.25 7.22 -7.16
C THR A 70 4.59 6.75 -6.59
N ILE A 71 4.56 6.18 -5.38
CA ILE A 71 5.74 5.56 -4.75
C ILE A 71 5.56 4.04 -4.77
N ARG A 72 6.55 3.33 -5.30
CA ARG A 72 6.65 1.86 -5.23
C ARG A 72 8.00 1.43 -4.68
N VAL A 73 7.98 0.47 -3.76
CA VAL A 73 9.19 -0.09 -3.14
C VAL A 73 9.11 -1.61 -3.20
N GLY A 74 10.04 -2.20 -3.94
CA GLY A 74 10.17 -3.64 -4.16
C GLY A 74 9.16 -4.20 -5.17
N THR A 75 9.55 -5.27 -5.87
CA THR A 75 8.70 -5.99 -6.83
C THR A 75 7.96 -7.18 -6.19
N PRO A 76 6.63 -7.32 -6.41
CA PRO A 76 5.88 -8.51 -6.02
C PRO A 76 6.49 -9.78 -6.61
N GLY A 77 6.60 -10.85 -5.82
CA GLY A 77 7.20 -12.13 -6.23
C GLY A 77 8.68 -12.28 -5.88
N PHE A 78 9.42 -11.17 -5.74
CA PHE A 78 10.78 -11.18 -5.16
C PHE A 78 10.76 -10.79 -3.68
N HIS A 79 9.97 -9.76 -3.34
CA HIS A 79 9.81 -9.28 -1.98
C HIS A 79 8.47 -9.77 -1.43
N SER A 80 8.50 -10.46 -0.29
CA SER A 80 7.29 -10.98 0.39
C SER A 80 6.95 -10.23 1.69
N ARG A 81 7.82 -9.32 2.14
CA ARG A 81 7.69 -8.61 3.41
C ARG A 81 8.31 -7.22 3.30
N THR A 82 7.73 -6.25 4.01
CA THR A 82 8.23 -4.88 4.13
C THR A 82 8.49 -4.56 5.60
N PHE A 83 9.71 -4.12 5.92
CA PHE A 83 10.09 -3.68 7.26
C PHE A 83 10.48 -2.20 7.21
N ILE A 84 9.76 -1.37 7.97
CA ILE A 84 10.08 0.05 8.13
C ILE A 84 10.44 0.28 9.60
N ALA A 85 11.68 0.69 9.83
CA ALA A 85 12.18 0.96 11.18
C ALA A 85 11.42 2.13 11.83
N GLY A 86 11.27 2.09 13.15
CA GLY A 86 10.64 3.18 13.92
C GLY A 86 9.10 3.21 13.90
N ILE A 87 8.43 2.22 13.30
CA ILE A 87 6.96 2.12 13.33
C ILE A 87 6.48 1.20 14.44
N ARG A 88 7.01 -0.02 14.52
CA ARG A 88 6.50 -1.06 15.44
C ARG A 88 6.73 -0.68 16.90
N GLY A 89 5.66 -0.57 17.67
CA GLY A 89 5.71 -0.29 19.12
C GLY A 89 5.82 1.19 19.48
N VAL A 90 5.72 2.10 18.50
CA VAL A 90 5.73 3.55 18.73
C VAL A 90 4.31 4.09 18.74
N MET A 91 3.85 4.58 19.89
CA MET A 91 2.52 5.21 20.02
C MET A 91 2.50 6.61 19.41
N THR A 92 1.44 6.92 18.68
CA THR A 92 1.16 8.29 18.24
C THR A 92 0.51 9.07 19.39
N GLY A 93 1.10 10.19 19.79
CA GLY A 93 0.66 10.98 20.96
C GLY A 93 -0.46 11.98 20.68
N PHE A 94 -1.02 12.01 19.46
CA PHE A 94 -1.98 13.03 19.03
C PHE A 94 -3.37 12.45 18.84
N ALA A 95 -4.39 13.16 19.30
CA ALA A 95 -5.79 12.73 19.25
C ALA A 95 -6.36 12.60 17.83
N ASN A 96 -5.69 13.16 16.82
CA ASN A 96 -6.08 13.08 15.40
C ASN A 96 -5.37 11.95 14.64
N ALA A 97 -4.71 11.02 15.33
CA ALA A 97 -4.15 9.84 14.68
C ALA A 97 -5.25 9.01 13.99
N VAL A 98 -4.94 8.48 12.80
CA VAL A 98 -5.85 7.68 12.00
C VAL A 98 -5.15 6.39 11.61
N ASP A 99 -5.88 5.27 11.70
CA ASP A 99 -5.39 3.97 11.26
C ASP A 99 -5.14 3.95 9.76
N VAL A 100 -4.03 3.33 9.38
CA VAL A 100 -3.64 3.13 8.00
C VAL A 100 -3.99 1.69 7.60
N VAL A 101 -4.60 1.54 6.44
CA VAL A 101 -5.06 0.27 5.86
C VAL A 101 -4.37 0.02 4.52
N ILE A 102 -4.45 -1.22 4.04
CA ILE A 102 -3.95 -1.62 2.71
C ILE A 102 -5.13 -2.18 1.91
N ASP A 103 -5.26 -1.78 0.65
CA ASP A 103 -6.27 -2.31 -0.25
C ASP A 103 -5.80 -3.56 -1.03
N SER A 104 -6.66 -4.09 -1.91
CA SER A 104 -6.35 -5.28 -2.71
C SER A 104 -5.27 -5.06 -3.77
N ALA A 105 -4.96 -3.81 -4.12
CA ALA A 105 -3.87 -3.44 -5.02
C ALA A 105 -2.54 -3.24 -4.29
N GLY A 106 -2.52 -3.39 -2.95
CA GLY A 106 -1.36 -3.14 -2.12
C GLY A 106 -1.11 -1.65 -1.82
N GLN A 107 -2.08 -0.77 -2.09
CA GLN A 107 -1.98 0.64 -1.77
C GLN A 107 -2.18 0.85 -0.27
N LEU A 108 -1.21 1.52 0.36
CA LEU A 108 -1.31 2.01 1.73
C LEU A 108 -2.13 3.31 1.76
N GLY A 109 -3.11 3.42 2.65
CA GLY A 109 -3.97 4.61 2.76
C GLY A 109 -4.79 4.66 4.03
N THR A 110 -5.76 5.57 4.10
CA THR A 110 -6.71 5.64 5.22
C THR A 110 -8.12 5.30 4.74
N ALA A 111 -8.91 4.64 5.58
CA ALA A 111 -10.29 4.31 5.24
C ALA A 111 -11.19 5.56 5.39
N SER A 112 -11.79 6.01 4.29
CA SER A 112 -12.79 7.09 4.37
C SER A 112 -14.19 6.53 4.62
N SER A 113 -14.80 6.91 5.75
CA SER A 113 -16.18 6.52 6.08
C SER A 113 -17.24 7.46 5.50
N SER A 114 -16.85 8.42 4.64
CA SER A 114 -17.77 9.38 4.05
C SER A 114 -18.81 8.72 3.15
N ARG A 115 -20.07 9.18 3.24
CA ARG A 115 -21.19 8.72 2.39
C ARG A 115 -20.86 8.79 0.90
N ARG A 116 -20.03 9.76 0.47
CA ARG A 116 -19.63 9.95 -0.93
C ARG A 116 -18.90 8.75 -1.56
N PHE A 117 -18.31 7.89 -0.73
CA PHE A 117 -17.57 6.71 -1.16
C PHE A 117 -18.32 5.39 -0.88
N LYS A 118 -19.58 5.46 -0.42
CA LYS A 118 -20.41 4.31 -0.08
C LYS A 118 -21.58 4.22 -1.05
N LYS A 119 -21.97 3.00 -1.41
CA LYS A 119 -23.16 2.71 -2.23
C LYS A 119 -24.14 1.85 -1.42
N GLU A 120 -25.41 1.84 -1.81
CA GLU A 120 -26.46 0.99 -1.21
C GLU A 120 -26.64 1.15 0.31
N ILE A 121 -26.59 2.39 0.79
CA ILE A 121 -26.74 2.70 2.22
C ILE A 121 -28.22 2.58 2.60
N LYS A 122 -28.57 1.48 3.27
CA LYS A 122 -29.90 1.22 3.84
C LYS A 122 -29.81 0.89 5.33
N PRO A 123 -30.83 1.21 6.13
CA PRO A 123 -30.94 0.70 7.50
C PRO A 123 -30.85 -0.82 7.54
N MET A 124 -30.27 -1.38 8.61
CA MET A 124 -30.13 -2.83 8.77
C MET A 124 -31.39 -3.51 9.31
N ASP A 125 -32.44 -2.77 9.65
CA ASP A 125 -33.72 -3.25 10.19
C ASP A 125 -33.54 -4.41 11.19
N LYS A 126 -34.22 -5.55 11.00
CA LYS A 126 -34.14 -6.73 11.87
C LYS A 126 -32.75 -7.34 12.01
N ALA A 127 -31.84 -7.12 11.05
CA ALA A 127 -30.47 -7.62 11.16
C ALA A 127 -29.68 -6.93 12.29
N SER A 128 -30.08 -5.72 12.71
CA SER A 128 -29.49 -5.06 13.87
C SER A 128 -29.87 -5.72 15.20
N GLU A 129 -31.04 -6.37 15.28
CA GLU A 129 -31.47 -7.13 16.46
C GLU A 129 -30.63 -8.40 16.64
N SER A 130 -30.28 -9.07 15.53
CA SER A 130 -29.37 -10.22 15.55
C SER A 130 -27.98 -9.84 16.08
N ILE A 131 -27.49 -8.64 15.80
CA ILE A 131 -26.22 -8.13 16.38
C ILE A 131 -26.32 -7.99 17.90
N LEU A 132 -27.45 -7.50 18.42
CA LEU A 132 -27.68 -7.34 19.86
C LEU A 132 -27.85 -8.68 20.59
N ALA A 133 -28.27 -9.73 19.88
CA ALA A 133 -28.41 -11.08 20.43
C ALA A 133 -27.09 -11.87 20.48
N LEU A 134 -26.00 -11.34 19.88
CA LEU A 134 -24.67 -11.94 19.97
C LEU A 134 -24.15 -11.91 21.43
N LYS A 135 -23.54 -13.02 21.86
CA LYS A 135 -22.99 -13.20 23.21
C LYS A 135 -21.46 -13.19 23.16
N PRO A 136 -20.81 -12.03 23.35
CA PRO A 136 -19.35 -11.98 23.40
C PRO A 136 -18.82 -12.76 24.60
N VAL A 137 -17.72 -13.49 24.38
CA VAL A 137 -17.05 -14.32 25.40
C VAL A 137 -15.59 -13.94 25.54
N THR A 138 -15.02 -14.28 26.69
CA THR A 138 -13.57 -14.33 26.89
C THR A 138 -13.09 -15.76 26.80
N PHE A 139 -11.94 -15.98 26.16
CA PHE A 139 -11.39 -17.32 26.00
C PHE A 139 -9.86 -17.29 25.92
N HIS A 140 -9.26 -18.47 26.04
CA HIS A 140 -7.84 -18.70 25.81
C HIS A 140 -7.70 -19.74 24.70
N TYR A 141 -6.75 -19.55 23.80
CA TYR A 141 -6.43 -20.59 22.81
C TYR A 141 -5.76 -21.76 23.50
N LYS A 142 -6.22 -22.99 23.23
CA LYS A 142 -5.69 -24.22 23.83
C LYS A 142 -4.18 -24.43 23.61
N GLY A 143 -3.61 -23.80 22.57
CA GLY A 143 -2.18 -23.87 22.23
C GLY A 143 -1.35 -22.65 22.65
N ASP A 144 -1.95 -21.66 23.32
CA ASP A 144 -1.21 -20.45 23.73
C ASP A 144 -0.55 -20.64 25.10
N ALA A 145 0.77 -20.84 25.10
CA ALA A 145 1.58 -20.98 26.31
C ALA A 145 1.69 -19.69 27.14
N THR A 146 1.35 -18.54 26.55
CA THR A 146 1.39 -17.25 27.26
C THR A 146 0.10 -16.95 28.04
N ALA A 147 -0.92 -17.81 27.91
CA ALA A 147 -2.23 -17.66 28.52
C ALA A 147 -2.82 -16.25 28.33
N THR A 148 -2.65 -15.68 27.14
CA THR A 148 -3.13 -14.32 26.86
C THR A 148 -4.66 -14.35 26.66
N PRO A 149 -5.45 -13.64 27.48
CA PRO A 149 -6.90 -13.61 27.35
C PRO A 149 -7.32 -12.93 26.04
N GLN A 150 -8.24 -13.56 25.31
CA GLN A 150 -8.82 -13.06 24.06
C GLN A 150 -10.29 -12.72 24.25
N PHE A 151 -10.81 -11.84 23.40
CA PHE A 151 -12.22 -11.44 23.36
C PHE A 151 -12.77 -11.74 21.97
N GLY A 152 -13.97 -12.32 21.88
CA GLY A 152 -14.56 -12.64 20.59
C GLY A 152 -15.93 -13.29 20.68
N LEU A 153 -16.31 -13.99 19.61
CA LEU A 153 -17.56 -14.74 19.48
C LEU A 153 -17.25 -16.21 19.17
N ILE A 154 -18.15 -17.11 19.59
CA ILE A 154 -18.11 -18.54 19.22
C ILE A 154 -18.91 -18.72 17.92
N ALA A 155 -18.29 -19.27 16.88
CA ALA A 155 -18.89 -19.34 15.54
C ALA A 155 -20.22 -20.12 15.52
N GLU A 156 -20.32 -21.20 16.29
CA GLU A 156 -21.53 -22.01 16.43
C GLU A 156 -22.67 -21.23 17.10
N GLU A 157 -22.35 -20.34 18.04
CA GLU A 157 -23.35 -19.50 18.72
C GLU A 157 -23.82 -18.36 17.80
N VAL A 158 -22.91 -17.79 16.99
CA VAL A 158 -23.26 -16.79 15.97
C VAL A 158 -24.23 -17.38 14.94
N ALA A 159 -23.99 -18.61 14.48
CA ALA A 159 -24.85 -19.30 13.51
C ALA A 159 -26.27 -19.53 14.03
N ASN A 160 -26.45 -19.72 15.34
CA ASN A 160 -27.78 -19.87 15.95
C ASN A 160 -28.56 -18.54 16.05
N VAL A 161 -27.85 -17.41 16.11
CA VAL A 161 -28.46 -16.07 16.24
C VAL A 161 -28.90 -15.51 14.89
N ASN A 162 -28.24 -15.91 13.80
CA ASN A 162 -28.59 -15.53 12.44
C ASN A 162 -28.25 -16.67 11.45
N PRO A 163 -29.15 -17.67 11.32
CA PRO A 163 -28.94 -18.85 10.47
C PRO A 163 -29.03 -18.56 8.96
#